data_AF-A0A4Q3UZZ1-F1
#
_entry.id   AF-A0A4Q3UZZ1-F1
#
_cell.length_a   1.000
_cell.length_b   1.000
_cell.length_c   1.000
_cell.angle_alpha   90.00
_cell.angle_beta   90.00
_cell.angle_gamma   90.00
#
_symmetry.space_group_name_H-M   'P 1'
#
loop_
_entity.id
_entity.type
_entity.pdbx_description
1 polymer ?
#
loop_
_entity_poly.entity_id
_entity_poly.type
_entity_poly.pdbx_seq_one_letter_code
_entity_poly.pdbx_strand_id
1 'polypeptide(L)'
;MAHNIYHNPITGKNSFFSVKEKAWHGLGQIIQDYPTSNEAILHAGLNYTVEKRPLFTTDNDNQLLFKNPDADDYFDDFVPSVLVPDYFANVRTDTEEVLGVVGKDYQIVQNIDAFSFFDEIV
;
A
#
# COMPACT_ATOMS: atom_id res chain seq x y z
N MET A 1 -1.06 -14.30 -19.82
CA MET A 1 -0.32 -13.04 -19.63
C MET A 1 -0.61 -12.56 -18.22
N ALA A 2 0.40 -12.34 -17.40
CA ALA A 2 0.18 -11.79 -16.05
C ALA A 2 -0.10 -10.29 -16.19
N HIS A 3 -1.22 -9.85 -15.63
CA HIS A 3 -1.54 -8.43 -15.53
C HIS A 3 -1.02 -7.99 -14.15
N ASN A 4 0.00 -7.13 -14.10
CA ASN A 4 0.54 -6.61 -12.84
C ASN A 4 -0.34 -5.46 -12.32
N ILE A 5 -1.63 -5.74 -12.15
CA ILE A 5 -2.61 -4.79 -11.63
C ILE A 5 -2.85 -5.17 -10.17
N TYR A 6 -2.71 -4.19 -9.28
CA TYR A 6 -2.99 -4.41 -7.86
C TYR A 6 -4.46 -4.80 -7.66
N HIS A 7 -4.68 -5.87 -6.90
CA HIS A 7 -6.00 -6.29 -6.45
C HIS A 7 -6.13 -6.01 -4.95
N ASN A 8 -7.08 -5.17 -4.58
CA ASN A 8 -7.32 -4.84 -3.18
C ASN A 8 -8.10 -6.00 -2.52
N PRO A 9 -7.50 -6.74 -1.56
CA PRO A 9 -8.16 -7.90 -0.95
C PRO A 9 -9.34 -7.52 -0.06
N ILE A 10 -9.40 -6.28 0.45
CA ILE A 10 -10.48 -5.79 1.30
C ILE A 10 -11.72 -5.44 0.47
N THR A 11 -11.53 -4.75 -0.65
CA THR A 11 -12.64 -4.27 -1.49
C THR A 11 -12.98 -5.19 -2.67
N GLY A 12 -12.10 -6.14 -3.00
CA GLY A 12 -12.20 -6.99 -4.18
C GLY A 12 -12.03 -6.24 -5.51
N LYS A 13 -11.58 -4.98 -5.47
CA LYS A 13 -11.43 -4.12 -6.65
C LYS A 13 -9.99 -4.10 -7.14
N ASN A 14 -9.82 -4.01 -8.46
CA ASN A 14 -8.52 -3.81 -9.08
C ASN A 14 -8.22 -2.32 -9.22
N SER A 15 -6.95 -1.94 -9.05
CA SER A 15 -6.49 -0.56 -9.21
C SER A 15 -6.31 -0.17 -10.67
N PHE A 16 -7.40 -0.22 -11.43
CA PHE A 16 -7.47 0.11 -12.85
C PHE A 16 -8.90 0.51 -13.23
N PHE A 17 -9.04 1.46 -14.13
CA PHE A 17 -10.31 1.76 -14.79
C PHE A 17 -10.11 2.06 -16.28
N SER A 18 -11.18 1.90 -17.05
CA SER A 18 -11.27 2.31 -18.46
C SER A 18 -12.53 3.13 -18.70
N VAL A 19 -12.49 4.03 -19.68
CA VAL A 19 -13.62 4.90 -20.03
C VAL A 19 -14.37 4.28 -21.21
N LYS A 20 -15.69 4.11 -21.09
CA LYS A 20 -16.67 3.61 -22.08
C LYS A 20 -16.49 2.18 -22.56
N GLU A 21 -15.25 1.72 -22.73
CA GLU A 21 -14.93 0.40 -23.28
C GLU A 21 -14.28 -0.49 -22.23
N LYS A 22 -14.50 -1.80 -22.36
CA LYS A 22 -13.86 -2.80 -21.51
C LYS A 22 -12.41 -3.00 -21.96
N ALA A 23 -11.47 -2.94 -21.02
CA ALA A 23 -10.09 -3.30 -21.31
C ALA A 23 -9.94 -4.75 -21.75
N TRP A 24 -8.94 -5.04 -22.59
CA TRP A 24 -8.72 -6.36 -23.19
C TRP A 24 -8.55 -7.49 -22.17
N HIS A 25 -8.01 -7.21 -20.98
CA HIS A 25 -7.82 -8.17 -19.90
C HIS A 25 -9.08 -8.32 -19.01
N GLY A 26 -10.09 -7.47 -19.20
CA GLY A 26 -11.36 -7.52 -18.48
C GLY A 26 -11.29 -7.26 -16.97
N LEU A 27 -10.19 -6.66 -16.50
CA LEU A 27 -10.00 -6.26 -15.10
C LEU A 27 -10.24 -4.75 -14.96
N GLY A 28 -10.66 -4.34 -13.77
CA GLY A 28 -10.89 -2.94 -13.41
C GLY A 28 -12.32 -2.47 -13.64
N GLN A 29 -12.53 -1.18 -13.46
CA GLN A 29 -13.86 -0.54 -13.53
C GLN A 29 -14.08 0.08 -14.91
N ILE A 30 -15.32 0.10 -15.39
CA ILE A 30 -15.69 0.83 -16.61
C ILE A 30 -16.49 2.04 -16.18
N ILE A 31 -15.96 3.24 -16.44
CA ILE A 31 -16.62 4.51 -16.16
C ILE A 31 -17.13 5.14 -17.46
N GLN A 32 -18.11 6.04 -17.37
CA GLN A 32 -18.73 6.65 -18.55
C GLN A 32 -18.07 7.97 -18.96
N ASP A 33 -17.78 8.81 -17.97
CA ASP A 33 -17.23 10.13 -18.17
C ASP A 33 -15.70 10.13 -18.09
N TYR A 34 -15.09 11.18 -18.64
CA TYR A 34 -13.65 11.40 -18.51
C TYR A 34 -13.39 12.12 -17.19
N PRO A 35 -12.74 11.45 -16.21
CA PRO A 35 -12.53 12.01 -14.89
C PRO A 35 -11.41 13.06 -14.92
N THR A 36 -11.48 13.99 -13.97
CA THR A 36 -10.31 14.78 -13.53
C THR A 36 -9.24 13.85 -12.95
N SER A 37 -8.02 14.36 -12.73
CA SER A 37 -6.92 13.54 -12.19
C SER A 37 -7.24 13.07 -10.77
N ASN A 38 -7.82 13.94 -9.96
CA ASN A 38 -8.33 13.58 -8.64
C ASN A 38 -9.38 12.44 -8.70
N GLU A 39 -10.37 12.55 -9.57
CA GLU A 39 -11.38 11.49 -9.77
C GLU A 39 -10.77 10.19 -10.30
N ALA A 40 -9.76 10.27 -11.17
CA ALA A 40 -9.06 9.12 -11.71
C ALA A 40 -8.36 8.30 -10.61
N ILE A 41 -7.69 8.97 -9.67
CA ILE A 41 -7.03 8.32 -8.52
C ILE A 41 -8.06 7.61 -7.63
N LEU A 42 -9.24 8.22 -7.43
CA LEU A 42 -10.35 7.60 -6.70
C LEU A 42 -10.89 6.36 -7.41
N HIS A 43 -11.14 6.44 -8.72
CA HIS A 43 -11.62 5.29 -9.51
C HIS A 43 -10.61 4.14 -9.54
N ALA A 44 -9.32 4.46 -9.60
CA ALA A 44 -8.24 3.50 -9.52
C ALA A 44 -7.96 3.00 -8.09
N GLY A 45 -8.65 3.51 -7.06
CA GLY A 45 -8.42 3.12 -5.66
C GLY A 45 -6.98 3.41 -5.19
N LEU A 46 -6.38 4.47 -5.73
CA LEU A 46 -5.01 4.89 -5.43
C LEU A 46 -4.97 6.03 -4.41
N ASN A 47 -6.11 6.43 -3.86
CA ASN A 47 -6.25 7.50 -2.88
C ASN A 47 -5.99 7.05 -1.42
N TYR A 48 -5.25 5.96 -1.24
CA TYR A 48 -4.84 5.51 0.09
C TYR A 48 -3.76 6.44 0.67
N THR A 49 -3.71 6.51 2.00
CA THR A 49 -2.68 7.24 2.72
C THR A 49 -1.56 6.29 3.12
N VAL A 50 -0.32 6.75 2.94
CA VAL A 50 0.88 6.05 3.42
C VAL A 50 1.44 6.80 4.62
N GLU A 51 1.77 6.05 5.67
CA GLU A 51 2.43 6.56 6.87
C GLU A 51 3.83 5.96 7.03
N LYS A 52 4.74 6.75 7.60
CA LYS A 52 6.08 6.31 7.96
C LYS A 52 6.06 5.91 9.42
N ARG A 53 6.07 4.61 9.69
CA ARG A 53 5.95 4.04 11.04
C ARG A 53 7.30 3.54 11.56
N PRO A 54 7.62 3.70 12.87
CA PRO A 54 8.86 3.18 13.43
C PRO A 54 8.99 1.66 13.24
N LEU A 55 10.20 1.19 12.98
CA LEU A 55 10.49 -0.22 12.83
C LEU A 55 10.96 -0.81 14.18
N PHE A 56 10.40 -1.95 14.55
CA PHE A 56 10.81 -2.69 15.74
C PHE A 56 11.33 -4.08 15.35
N THR A 57 12.18 -4.63 16.21
CA THR A 57 12.67 -6.00 16.13
C THR A 57 12.48 -6.71 17.47
N THR A 58 12.86 -7.98 17.50
CA THR A 58 12.76 -8.87 18.65
C THR A 58 13.93 -8.64 19.61
N ASP A 59 13.69 -8.81 20.91
CA ASP A 59 14.78 -9.02 21.86
C ASP A 59 15.28 -10.47 21.82
N ASN A 60 16.31 -10.78 22.61
CA ASN A 60 16.91 -12.11 22.62
C ASN A 60 15.92 -13.21 23.02
N ASP A 61 15.01 -12.93 23.95
CA ASP A 61 14.05 -13.92 24.46
C ASP A 61 12.98 -14.22 23.41
N ASN A 62 12.43 -13.19 22.78
CA ASN A 62 11.46 -13.30 21.70
C ASN A 62 12.07 -13.91 20.42
N GLN A 63 13.36 -13.66 20.14
CA GLN A 63 14.05 -14.24 19.01
C GLN A 63 14.14 -15.78 19.10
N LEU A 64 14.19 -16.34 20.31
CA LEU A 64 14.18 -17.79 20.53
C LEU A 64 12.80 -18.42 20.31
N LEU A 65 11.73 -17.63 20.37
CA LEU A 65 10.37 -18.04 20.03
C LEU A 65 10.16 -17.94 18.50
N PHE A 66 10.81 -16.98 17.85
CA PHE A 66 10.85 -16.76 16.40
C PHE A 66 11.74 -17.77 15.65
N LYS A 67 11.53 -19.07 15.85
CA LYS A 67 12.30 -20.13 15.17
C LYS A 67 11.83 -20.42 13.75
N ASN A 68 10.59 -20.06 13.43
CA ASN A 68 10.05 -20.23 12.09
C ASN A 68 9.15 -19.05 11.72
N PRO A 69 9.65 -18.06 10.96
CA PRO A 69 8.85 -16.91 10.51
C PRO A 69 7.75 -17.32 9.51
N ASP A 70 7.83 -18.51 8.93
CA ASP A 70 6.85 -19.06 7.99
C ASP A 70 5.83 -20.00 8.65
N ALA A 71 5.91 -20.19 9.97
CA ALA A 71 4.89 -20.95 10.70
C ALA A 71 3.68 -20.06 10.94
N ASP A 72 2.48 -20.50 10.52
CA ASP A 72 1.17 -19.91 10.83
C ASP A 72 0.81 -19.97 12.33
N ASP A 73 1.79 -20.21 13.21
CA ASP A 73 1.58 -20.25 14.64
C ASP A 73 1.41 -18.81 15.16
N TYR A 74 0.18 -18.52 15.58
CA TYR A 74 -0.21 -17.23 16.14
C TYR A 74 0.46 -17.04 17.50
N PHE A 75 1.49 -16.19 17.57
CA PHE A 75 2.19 -15.90 18.81
C PHE A 75 1.44 -14.83 19.62
N ASP A 76 0.42 -15.23 20.38
CA ASP A 76 -0.38 -14.32 21.22
C ASP A 76 0.46 -13.52 22.25
N ASP A 77 1.63 -14.04 22.65
CA ASP A 77 2.52 -13.41 23.64
C ASP A 77 3.72 -12.67 23.02
N PHE A 78 3.80 -12.58 21.68
CA PHE A 78 4.92 -11.91 21.02
C PHE A 78 4.76 -10.38 21.06
N VAL A 79 5.75 -9.70 21.65
CA VAL A 79 5.81 -8.23 21.68
C VAL A 79 7.16 -7.75 21.16
N PRO A 80 7.24 -7.20 19.94
CA PRO A 80 8.48 -6.58 19.46
C PRO A 80 8.74 -5.31 20.27
N SER A 81 9.89 -5.27 20.96
CA SER A 81 10.19 -4.25 21.97
C SER A 81 11.46 -3.45 21.65
N VAL A 82 12.27 -3.90 20.69
CA VAL A 82 13.55 -3.27 20.34
C VAL A 82 13.35 -2.34 19.16
N LEU A 83 13.39 -1.02 19.41
CA LEU A 83 13.35 -0.01 18.35
C LEU A 83 14.58 -0.14 17.45
N VAL A 84 14.38 -0.13 16.13
CA VAL A 84 15.46 -0.02 15.13
C VAL A 84 15.64 1.47 14.79
N PRO A 85 16.70 2.14 15.29
CA PRO A 85 16.87 3.57 15.09
C PRO A 85 17.06 3.92 13.62
N ASP A 86 16.56 5.07 13.18
CA ASP A 86 16.70 5.60 11.81
C ASP A 86 16.07 4.77 10.68
N TYR A 87 15.37 3.67 10.99
CA TYR A 87 14.63 2.85 10.03
C TYR A 87 13.13 2.86 10.31
N PHE A 88 12.36 2.90 9.23
CA PHE A 88 10.91 3.04 9.26
C PHE A 88 10.27 2.18 8.18
N ALA A 89 9.03 1.76 8.39
CA ALA A 89 8.22 1.13 7.35
C ALA A 89 7.26 2.16 6.75
N ASN A 90 7.16 2.20 5.43
CA ASN A 90 6.04 2.84 4.75
C ASN A 90 4.87 1.86 4.76
N VAL A 91 3.77 2.27 5.39
CA VAL A 91 2.60 1.40 5.61
C VAL A 91 1.36 2.10 5.09
N ARG A 92 0.54 1.36 4.36
CA ARG A 92 -0.80 1.81 3.98
C ARG A 92 -1.72 1.79 5.19
N THR A 93 -2.39 2.90 5.45
CA THR A 93 -3.28 3.02 6.62
C THR A 93 -4.60 2.29 6.47
N ASP A 94 -4.99 1.92 5.25
CA ASP A 94 -6.25 1.25 4.96
C ASP A 94 -6.15 -0.28 5.00
N THR A 95 -5.00 -0.84 4.61
CA THR A 95 -4.76 -2.29 4.52
C THR A 95 -3.70 -2.81 5.48
N GLU A 96 -2.99 -1.93 6.19
CA GLU A 96 -1.81 -2.29 7.00
C GLU A 96 -0.68 -2.93 6.16
N GLU A 97 -0.75 -2.79 4.83
CA GLU A 97 0.24 -3.32 3.90
C GLU A 97 1.55 -2.55 4.02
N VAL A 98 2.62 -3.27 4.31
CA VAL A 98 3.99 -2.72 4.33
C VAL A 98 4.50 -2.63 2.90
N LEU A 99 4.75 -1.40 2.44
CA LEU A 99 5.24 -1.11 1.08
C LEU A 99 6.77 -1.19 0.97
N GLY A 100 7.48 -1.04 2.10
CA GLY A 100 8.93 -1.15 2.15
C GLY A 100 9.54 -0.44 3.37
N VAL A 101 10.83 -0.69 3.59
CA VAL A 101 11.62 -0.07 4.66
C VAL A 101 12.43 1.09 4.11
N VAL A 102 12.45 2.20 4.84
CA VAL A 102 13.09 3.46 4.47
C VAL A 102 13.90 4.06 5.62
N GLY A 103 14.82 4.96 5.27
CA GLY A 103 15.65 5.68 6.25
C GLY A 103 14.97 6.91 6.85
N LYS A 104 15.64 7.50 7.86
CA LYS A 104 15.20 8.72 8.56
C LYS A 104 14.89 9.91 7.66
N ASP A 105 15.64 10.10 6.58
CA ASP A 105 15.50 11.27 5.71
C ASP A 105 14.45 11.07 4.61
N TYR A 106 13.89 9.87 4.48
CA TYR A 106 12.84 9.58 3.49
C TYR A 106 11.56 10.38 3.80
N GLN A 107 11.02 10.99 2.75
CA GLN A 107 9.76 11.73 2.77
C GLN A 107 8.74 11.00 1.90
N ILE A 108 7.55 10.79 2.44
CA ILE A 108 6.44 10.21 1.69
C ILE A 108 5.85 11.29 0.79
N VAL A 109 5.64 10.94 -0.47
CA VAL A 109 4.80 11.70 -1.40
C VAL A 109 3.49 10.94 -1.54
N GLN A 110 2.36 11.54 -1.16
CA GLN A 110 1.07 10.88 -1.31
C GLN A 110 0.67 10.87 -2.78
N ASN A 111 -0.08 9.85 -3.21
CA ASN A 111 -0.55 9.77 -4.59
C ASN A 111 -1.37 11.01 -4.98
N ILE A 112 -2.21 11.53 -4.09
CA ILE A 112 -2.98 12.76 -4.36
C ILE A 112 -2.07 13.96 -4.66
N ASP A 113 -0.95 14.09 -3.93
CA ASP A 113 0.01 15.16 -4.14
C ASP A 113 0.81 14.93 -5.43
N ALA A 114 1.24 13.69 -5.69
CA ALA A 114 2.04 13.31 -6.85
C ALA A 114 1.33 13.58 -8.19
N PHE A 115 0.00 13.49 -8.21
CA PHE A 115 -0.83 13.67 -9.42
C PHE A 115 -1.58 15.01 -9.45
N SER A 116 -1.50 15.83 -8.39
CA SER A 116 -2.18 17.13 -8.29
C SER A 116 -1.86 18.07 -9.46
N PHE A 117 -0.65 17.98 -10.04
CA PHE A 117 -0.23 18.85 -11.13
C PHE A 117 -1.05 18.67 -12.42
N PHE A 118 -1.67 17.52 -12.63
CA PHE A 118 -2.47 17.27 -13.84
C PHE A 118 -3.79 18.05 -13.81
N ASP A 119 -4.31 18.41 -12.64
CA ASP A 119 -5.54 19.19 -12.53
C ASP A 119 -5.37 20.63 -13.02
N GLU A 120 -4.13 21.14 -13.16
CA GLU A 120 -3.87 22.48 -13.70
C GLU A 120 -3.85 22.53 -15.24
N ILE A 121 -3.76 21.38 -15.91
CA ILE A 121 -3.53 21.30 -17.37
C ILE A 121 -4.59 20.49 -18.14
N VAL A 122 -5.58 19.92 -17.46
CA VAL A 122 -6.67 19.12 -18.05
C VAL A 122 -8.01 19.84 -17.94
#